data_AF-A0A6J5YL48-F1
#
_entry.id   AF-A0A6J5YL48-F1
#
_cell.length_a   1.000
_cell.length_b   1.000
_cell.length_c   1.000
_cell.angle_alpha   90.00
_cell.angle_beta   90.00
_cell.angle_gamma   90.00
#
_symmetry.space_group_name_H-M   'P 1'
#
loop_
_entity.id
_entity.type
_entity.pdbx_description
1 polymer ?
#
loop_
_entity_poly.entity_id
_entity_poly.type
_entity_poly.pdbx_seq_one_letter_code
_entity_poly.pdbx_strand_id
1 'polypeptide(L)'
;MSDSTQVTPHSNEDAQAIARDAALLKAGQQGLLFDGSSDAQSAPEIGYRGPIAAGVVGITYRQLDYWARTGLVAPTVRPATGSGTARLYGFRDILELKIVKRLLDTGVSLQQIRTAVEHLRMRGTTDLTMVTLMSDGASVYECTSPDEVIDLLAGGQGVFGIALGRVWQEIEGSLAQLPGERSDGVSDEVEVAGDELAMRRRNRAIGE
;
A
#
# COMPACT_ATOMS: atom_id res chain seq x y z
N MET A 1 79.37 4.78 -10.22
CA MET A 1 79.59 4.48 -11.65
C MET A 1 78.42 3.61 -12.08
N SER A 2 77.38 4.22 -12.68
CA SER A 2 77.20 4.27 -14.15
C SER A 2 76.76 2.87 -14.65
N ASP A 3 75.71 2.65 -15.44
CA ASP A 3 74.80 3.49 -16.22
C ASP A 3 73.73 2.55 -16.84
N SER A 4 72.58 3.11 -17.21
CA SER A 4 71.75 2.79 -18.38
C SER A 4 71.12 1.41 -18.60
N THR A 5 69.79 1.40 -18.39
CA THR A 5 68.75 1.29 -19.43
C THR A 5 68.91 0.26 -20.56
N GLN A 6 67.95 -0.67 -20.63
CA GLN A 6 67.22 -0.93 -21.87
C GLN A 6 65.78 -1.41 -21.59
N VAL A 7 64.85 -0.76 -22.28
CA VAL A 7 63.39 -0.98 -22.28
C VAL A 7 63.03 -1.62 -23.63
N THR A 8 61.94 -2.40 -23.62
CA THR A 8 61.04 -2.86 -24.71
C THR A 8 61.31 -4.25 -25.34
N PRO A 9 60.28 -4.96 -25.85
CA PRO A 9 58.83 -4.89 -25.59
C PRO A 9 58.17 -6.27 -25.34
N HIS A 10 57.24 -6.36 -24.38
CA HIS A 10 56.20 -7.40 -24.38
C HIS A 10 54.91 -6.78 -24.90
N SER A 11 54.78 -6.70 -26.23
CA SER A 11 53.67 -6.03 -26.91
C SER A 11 52.92 -6.98 -27.83
N ASN A 12 52.16 -7.92 -27.24
CA ASN A 12 51.07 -8.58 -27.96
C ASN A 12 49.95 -9.13 -27.05
N GLU A 13 50.27 -9.62 -25.85
CA GLU A 13 49.26 -10.20 -24.94
C GLU A 13 48.43 -9.12 -24.21
N ASP A 14 49.07 -8.03 -23.76
CA ASP A 14 48.37 -6.92 -23.09
C ASP A 14 47.39 -6.19 -24.01
N ALA A 15 47.71 -6.10 -25.31
CA ALA A 15 46.83 -5.48 -26.31
C ALA A 15 45.56 -6.33 -26.58
N GLN A 16 45.68 -7.66 -26.53
CA GLN A 16 44.55 -8.57 -26.69
C GLN A 16 43.66 -8.61 -25.45
N ALA A 17 44.23 -8.48 -24.25
CA ALA A 17 43.48 -8.39 -23.00
C ALA A 17 42.65 -7.09 -22.93
N ILE A 18 43.25 -5.94 -23.28
CA ILE A 18 42.54 -4.64 -23.30
C ILE A 18 41.44 -4.63 -24.36
N ALA A 19 41.66 -5.24 -25.54
CA ALA A 19 40.64 -5.34 -26.58
C ALA A 19 39.45 -6.23 -26.18
N ARG A 20 39.69 -7.29 -25.40
CA ARG A 20 38.63 -8.20 -24.91
C ARG A 20 37.79 -7.53 -23.82
N ASP A 21 38.41 -6.80 -22.90
CA ASP A 21 37.70 -6.04 -21.86
C ASP A 21 36.89 -4.88 -22.45
N ALA A 22 37.43 -4.18 -23.45
CA ALA A 22 36.70 -3.15 -24.18
C ALA A 22 35.50 -3.73 -24.96
N ALA A 23 35.62 -4.95 -25.51
CA ALA A 23 34.52 -5.64 -26.18
C ALA A 23 33.43 -6.11 -25.20
N LEU A 24 33.79 -6.54 -23.99
CA LEU A 24 32.84 -6.89 -22.92
C LEU A 24 32.07 -5.67 -22.41
N LEU A 25 32.76 -4.53 -22.23
CA LEU A 25 32.13 -3.25 -21.88
C LEU A 25 31.18 -2.75 -22.97
N LYS A 26 31.54 -2.91 -24.26
CA LYS A 26 30.71 -2.47 -25.39
C LYS A 26 29.53 -3.40 -25.65
N ALA A 27 29.68 -4.71 -25.40
CA ALA A 27 28.60 -5.70 -25.49
C ALA A 27 27.57 -5.55 -24.35
N GLY A 28 28.01 -5.16 -23.15
CA GLY A 28 27.12 -4.84 -22.03
C GLY A 28 26.31 -3.55 -22.22
N GLN A 29 26.73 -2.66 -23.12
CA GLN A 29 26.11 -1.35 -23.34
C GLN A 29 25.11 -1.31 -24.52
N GLN A 30 25.04 -2.35 -25.36
CA GLN A 30 24.08 -2.39 -26.49
C GLN A 30 22.81 -3.23 -26.22
N GLY A 31 22.61 -3.72 -24.99
CA GLY A 31 21.42 -4.49 -24.60
C GLY A 31 20.42 -3.78 -23.67
N LEU A 32 20.66 -2.52 -23.29
CA LEU A 32 19.86 -1.80 -22.29
C LEU A 32 19.18 -0.53 -22.84
N LEU A 33 18.75 -0.58 -24.10
CA LEU A 33 17.77 0.38 -24.64
C LEU A 33 16.36 -0.16 -24.40
N PHE A 34 16.00 -0.35 -23.13
CA PHE A 34 14.61 -0.34 -22.71
C PHE A 34 14.35 1.02 -22.04
N ASP A 35 13.62 1.82 -22.81
CA ASP A 35 12.95 3.05 -22.45
C ASP A 35 12.20 2.92 -21.10
N GLY A 36 12.56 3.77 -20.13
CA GLY A 36 11.60 4.64 -19.46
C GLY A 36 10.24 4.11 -19.02
N SER A 37 10.14 2.95 -18.38
CA SER A 37 9.15 2.76 -17.32
C SER A 37 9.71 1.86 -16.23
N SER A 38 9.99 2.46 -15.08
CA SER A 38 10.21 1.74 -13.83
C SER A 38 8.88 1.16 -13.33
N ASP A 39 8.22 0.34 -14.13
CA ASP A 39 7.23 -0.61 -13.66
C ASP A 39 8.00 -1.86 -13.23
N ALA A 40 8.76 -1.74 -12.14
CA ALA A 40 9.08 -2.90 -11.34
C ALA A 40 7.72 -3.45 -10.90
N GLN A 41 7.25 -4.49 -11.60
CA GLN A 41 5.96 -5.12 -11.41
C GLN A 41 5.87 -5.66 -9.98
N SER A 42 5.46 -4.81 -9.05
CA SER A 42 4.76 -5.24 -7.85
C SER A 42 3.62 -6.11 -8.32
N ALA A 43 3.56 -7.35 -7.82
CA ALA A 43 2.49 -8.28 -8.15
C ALA A 43 1.13 -7.57 -8.03
N PRO A 44 0.17 -7.85 -8.92
CA PRO A 44 -1.12 -7.17 -8.90
C PRO A 44 -1.75 -7.33 -7.53
N GLU A 45 -1.87 -6.20 -6.82
CA GLU A 45 -2.45 -6.16 -5.47
C GLU A 45 -3.97 -6.08 -5.60
N ILE A 46 -4.67 -6.87 -4.80
CA ILE A 46 -6.14 -6.82 -4.74
C ILE A 46 -6.53 -5.51 -4.05
N GLY A 47 -7.37 -4.72 -4.71
CA GLY A 47 -7.94 -3.51 -4.17
C GLY A 47 -9.47 -3.49 -4.26
N TYR A 48 -10.07 -2.70 -3.39
CA TYR A 48 -11.52 -2.61 -3.24
C TYR A 48 -12.00 -1.21 -3.57
N ARG A 49 -13.13 -1.11 -4.29
CA ARG A 49 -13.73 0.19 -4.63
C ARG A 49 -14.19 0.93 -3.38
N GLY A 50 -14.25 2.26 -3.49
CA GLY A 50 -14.68 3.14 -2.40
C GLY A 50 -15.99 2.74 -1.68
N PRO A 51 -17.07 2.34 -2.38
CA PRO A 51 -18.28 1.87 -1.71
C PRO A 51 -18.08 0.61 -0.86
N ILE A 52 -17.27 -0.35 -1.33
CA ILE A 52 -16.93 -1.57 -0.58
C ILE A 52 -16.11 -1.21 0.66
N ALA A 53 -15.06 -0.41 0.48
CA ALA A 53 -14.22 0.06 1.59
C ALA A 53 -15.04 0.81 2.64
N ALA A 54 -15.90 1.75 2.22
CA ALA A 54 -16.77 2.50 3.11
C ALA A 54 -17.74 1.58 3.88
N GLY A 55 -18.30 0.57 3.21
CA GLY A 55 -19.20 -0.42 3.80
C GLY A 55 -18.52 -1.29 4.86
N VAL A 56 -17.36 -1.89 4.54
CA VAL A 56 -16.57 -2.72 5.47
C VAL A 56 -16.12 -1.91 6.69
N VAL A 57 -15.75 -0.65 6.47
CA VAL A 57 -15.33 0.24 7.56
C VAL A 57 -16.53 0.70 8.41
N GLY A 58 -17.69 0.89 7.80
CA GLY A 58 -18.87 1.48 8.44
C GLY A 58 -18.78 3.01 8.49
N ILE A 59 -18.33 3.64 7.41
CA ILE A 59 -18.31 5.09 7.21
C ILE A 59 -19.12 5.47 5.97
N THR A 60 -19.51 6.73 5.90
CA THR A 60 -20.13 7.26 4.68
C THR A 60 -19.11 7.43 3.56
N TYR A 61 -19.56 7.37 2.30
CA TYR A 61 -18.70 7.66 1.16
C TYR A 61 -18.08 9.07 1.23
N ARG A 62 -18.80 10.05 1.80
CA ARG A 62 -18.28 11.41 2.00
C ARG A 62 -17.14 11.47 3.00
N GLN A 63 -17.20 10.70 4.09
CA GLN A 63 -16.10 10.61 5.06
C GLN A 63 -14.87 9.99 4.40
N LEU A 64 -15.06 8.91 3.63
CA LEU A 64 -13.98 8.29 2.86
C LEU A 64 -13.33 9.28 1.88
N ASP A 65 -14.14 9.98 1.08
CA ASP A 65 -13.62 10.97 0.12
C ASP A 65 -12.90 12.13 0.81
N TYR A 66 -13.44 12.63 1.93
CA TYR A 66 -12.80 13.67 2.71
C TYR A 66 -11.44 13.23 3.28
N TRP A 67 -11.35 12.01 3.83
CA TRP A 67 -10.09 11.46 4.36
C TRP A 67 -9.06 11.21 3.27
N ALA A 68 -9.47 10.76 2.09
CA ALA A 68 -8.58 10.64 0.93
C ALA A 68 -8.08 12.00 0.45
N ARG A 69 -8.98 12.99 0.33
CA ARG A 69 -8.63 14.33 -0.15
C ARG A 69 -7.74 15.11 0.81
N THR A 70 -7.86 14.86 2.12
CA THR A 70 -7.03 15.47 3.16
C THR A 70 -5.76 14.67 3.48
N GLY A 71 -5.53 13.56 2.76
CA GLY A 71 -4.39 12.68 2.97
C GLY A 71 -4.34 12.06 4.36
N LEU A 72 -5.49 11.88 5.02
CA LEU A 72 -5.56 11.12 6.26
C LEU A 72 -5.35 9.64 5.96
N VAL A 73 -6.12 9.10 5.00
CA VAL A 73 -5.91 7.77 4.42
C VAL A 73 -6.24 7.85 2.93
N ALA A 74 -5.29 7.50 2.08
CA ALA A 74 -5.41 7.55 0.62
C ALA A 74 -5.35 6.12 0.04
N PRO A 75 -5.98 5.87 -1.12
CA PRO A 75 -5.87 4.58 -1.80
C PRO A 75 -4.43 4.31 -2.25
N THR A 76 -3.88 3.16 -1.86
CA THR A 76 -2.51 2.73 -2.21
C THR A 76 -2.48 1.86 -3.47
N VAL A 77 -3.51 1.03 -3.71
CA VAL A 77 -3.57 0.13 -4.89
C VAL A 77 -3.78 0.91 -6.19
N ARG A 78 -4.74 1.83 -6.21
CA ARG A 78 -4.95 2.71 -7.37
C ARG A 78 -5.52 4.05 -6.95
N PRO A 79 -4.77 5.17 -7.09
CA PRO A 79 -5.32 6.50 -6.93
C PRO A 79 -6.25 6.85 -8.11
N ALA A 80 -7.13 7.83 -7.92
CA ALA A 80 -7.91 8.38 -9.03
C ALA A 80 -7.02 9.32 -9.86
N THR A 81 -6.81 9.01 -11.13
CA THR A 81 -5.97 9.80 -12.05
C THR A 81 -6.78 10.55 -13.13
N GLY A 82 -8.11 10.53 -13.07
CA GLY A 82 -8.96 11.27 -13.98
C GLY A 82 -10.44 10.84 -13.95
N SER A 83 -11.22 11.43 -14.85
CA SER A 83 -12.62 11.03 -15.12
C SER A 83 -12.68 9.55 -15.52
N GLY A 84 -13.41 8.73 -14.76
CA GLY A 84 -13.65 7.31 -15.06
C GLY A 84 -12.73 6.31 -14.36
N THR A 85 -11.64 6.75 -13.72
CA THR A 85 -10.78 5.85 -12.93
C THR A 85 -11.30 5.71 -11.50
N ALA A 86 -11.55 4.46 -11.07
CA ALA A 86 -11.98 4.20 -9.71
C ALA A 86 -10.79 4.02 -8.78
N ARG A 87 -10.88 4.66 -7.60
CA ARG A 87 -9.96 4.44 -6.48
C ARG A 87 -10.08 3.01 -6.00
N LEU A 88 -8.95 2.32 -5.90
CA LEU A 88 -8.85 1.01 -5.28
C LEU A 88 -8.07 1.13 -3.98
N TYR A 89 -8.71 0.71 -2.89
CA TYR A 89 -8.15 0.68 -1.56
C TYR A 89 -7.61 -0.72 -1.28
N GLY A 90 -6.35 -0.83 -0.88
CA GLY A 90 -5.76 -2.09 -0.44
C GLY A 90 -6.31 -2.52 0.91
N PHE A 91 -6.02 -3.76 1.31
CA PHE A 91 -6.36 -4.26 2.64
C PHE A 91 -5.84 -3.35 3.75
N ARG A 92 -4.60 -2.88 3.61
CA ARG A 92 -3.92 -1.99 4.56
C ARG A 92 -4.64 -0.64 4.70
N ASP A 93 -5.11 -0.08 3.60
CA ASP A 93 -5.88 1.17 3.61
C ASP A 93 -7.18 0.99 4.40
N ILE A 94 -7.88 -0.14 4.17
CA ILE A 94 -9.14 -0.44 4.86
C ILE A 94 -8.92 -0.63 6.36
N LEU A 95 -7.80 -1.25 6.76
CA LEU A 95 -7.39 -1.34 8.15
C LEU A 95 -7.15 0.04 8.77
N GLU A 96 -6.38 0.91 8.11
CA GLU A 96 -6.16 2.28 8.56
C GLU A 96 -7.48 3.06 8.69
N LEU A 97 -8.37 2.96 7.69
CA LEU A 97 -9.70 3.59 7.72
C LEU A 97 -10.52 3.13 8.94
N LYS A 98 -10.48 1.83 9.27
CA LYS A 98 -11.19 1.26 10.42
C LYS A 98 -10.60 1.73 11.74
N ILE A 99 -9.28 1.84 11.84
CA ILE A 99 -8.59 2.36 13.03
C ILE A 99 -8.92 3.84 13.22
N VAL A 100 -8.82 4.65 12.17
CA VAL A 100 -9.20 6.08 12.18
C VAL A 100 -10.63 6.25 12.66
N LYS A 101 -11.58 5.48 12.11
CA LYS A 101 -12.96 5.48 12.54
C LYS A 101 -13.08 5.20 14.04
N ARG A 102 -12.48 4.11 14.53
CA ARG A 102 -12.60 3.70 15.94
C ARG A 102 -12.02 4.75 16.89
N LEU A 103 -10.90 5.39 16.54
CA LEU A 103 -10.31 6.47 17.33
C LEU A 103 -11.21 7.73 17.34
N LEU A 104 -11.80 8.09 16.19
CA LEU A 104 -12.76 9.21 16.11
C LEU A 104 -14.03 8.94 16.93
N ASP A 105 -14.56 7.72 16.85
CA ASP A 105 -15.78 7.33 17.57
C ASP A 105 -15.58 7.40 19.10
N THR A 106 -14.34 7.33 19.59
CA THR A 106 -13.98 7.52 21.02
C THR A 106 -13.59 8.94 21.38
N GLY A 107 -13.63 9.89 20.44
CA GLY A 107 -13.35 11.31 20.69
C GLY A 107 -11.87 11.70 20.66
N VAL A 108 -11.00 10.85 20.12
CA VAL A 108 -9.59 11.20 19.92
C VAL A 108 -9.49 12.30 18.86
N SER A 109 -8.64 13.29 19.09
CA SER A 109 -8.52 14.41 18.16
C SER A 109 -7.90 13.98 16.82
N LEU A 110 -8.31 14.65 15.75
CA LEU A 110 -7.79 14.37 14.40
C LEU A 110 -6.26 14.51 14.31
N GLN A 111 -5.67 15.40 15.11
CA GLN A 111 -4.22 15.59 15.16
C GLN A 111 -3.51 14.35 15.72
N GLN A 112 -3.96 13.82 16.86
CA GLN A 112 -3.38 12.60 17.44
C GLN A 112 -3.58 11.40 16.52
N ILE A 113 -4.75 11.31 15.88
CA ILE A 113 -5.04 10.23 14.91
C ILE A 113 -4.04 10.28 13.75
N ARG A 114 -3.76 11.47 13.20
CA ARG A 114 -2.78 11.60 12.13
C ARG A 114 -1.40 11.11 12.56
N THR A 115 -0.96 11.48 13.76
CA THR A 115 0.31 11.00 14.32
C THR A 115 0.30 9.46 14.46
N ALA A 116 -0.75 8.89 15.05
CA ALA A 116 -0.85 7.44 15.25
C ALA A 116 -0.85 6.65 13.93
N VAL A 117 -1.60 7.11 12.93
CA VAL A 117 -1.64 6.46 11.61
C VAL A 117 -0.28 6.52 10.92
N GLU A 118 0.45 7.62 11.05
CA GLU A 118 1.80 7.72 10.49
C GLU A 118 2.76 6.72 11.16
N HIS A 119 2.67 6.55 12.48
CA HIS A 119 3.42 5.52 13.18
C HIS A 119 3.08 4.10 12.71
N LEU A 120 1.80 3.81 12.45
CA LEU A 120 1.39 2.52 11.88
C LEU A 120 1.98 2.30 10.48
N ARG A 121 2.07 3.34 9.65
CA ARG A 121 2.67 3.30 8.30
C ARG A 121 4.12 2.87 8.27
N MET A 122 4.89 3.31 9.26
CA MET A 122 6.30 2.94 9.36
C MET A 122 6.51 1.46 9.73
N ARG A 123 5.47 0.75 10.19
CA ARG A 123 5.52 -0.68 10.51
C ARG A 123 5.02 -1.56 9.36
N GLY A 124 5.70 -2.70 9.17
CA GLY A 124 5.29 -3.75 8.24
C GLY A 124 4.05 -4.51 8.71
N THR A 125 3.40 -5.24 7.80
CA THR A 125 2.13 -5.95 8.03
C THR A 125 2.22 -7.13 8.99
N THR A 126 3.37 -7.81 9.08
CA THR A 126 3.53 -9.00 9.93
C THR A 126 3.45 -8.68 11.44
N ASP A 127 3.79 -7.45 11.84
CA ASP A 127 3.88 -7.05 13.25
C ASP A 127 2.55 -6.51 13.81
N LEU A 128 1.61 -6.12 12.95
CA LEU A 128 0.38 -5.43 13.38
C LEU A 128 -0.60 -6.32 14.16
N THR A 129 -0.48 -7.65 14.07
CA THR A 129 -1.42 -8.56 14.73
C THR A 129 -1.27 -8.60 16.25
N MET A 130 -0.07 -8.32 16.76
CA MET A 130 0.25 -8.31 18.20
C MET A 130 0.09 -6.92 18.84
N VAL A 131 -0.18 -5.90 18.02
CA VAL A 131 -0.26 -4.52 18.47
C VAL A 131 -1.64 -4.20 19.03
N THR A 132 -1.66 -3.49 20.15
CA THR A 132 -2.84 -2.84 20.71
C THR A 132 -2.60 -1.34 20.79
N LEU A 133 -3.42 -0.55 20.10
CA LEU A 133 -3.41 0.90 20.27
C LEU A 133 -4.20 1.25 21.52
N MET A 134 -3.60 2.04 22.41
CA MET A 134 -4.21 2.51 23.65
C MET A 134 -4.35 4.03 23.61
N SER A 135 -5.49 4.57 24.02
CA SER A 135 -5.74 6.01 24.00
C SER A 135 -6.42 6.47 25.27
N ASP A 136 -5.91 7.54 25.87
CA ASP A 136 -6.53 8.30 26.97
C ASP A 136 -7.35 9.52 26.45
N GLY A 137 -7.41 9.70 25.12
CA GLY A 137 -8.05 10.84 24.44
C GLY A 137 -7.12 12.04 24.23
N ALA A 138 -6.01 12.10 24.96
CA ALA A 138 -4.95 13.11 24.84
C ALA A 138 -3.71 12.60 24.09
N SER A 139 -3.51 11.29 24.02
CA SER A 139 -2.39 10.62 23.37
C SER A 139 -2.83 9.24 22.89
N VAL A 140 -2.12 8.72 21.89
CA VAL A 140 -2.28 7.34 21.41
C VAL A 140 -0.95 6.64 21.56
N TYR A 141 -0.97 5.51 22.26
CA TYR A 141 0.17 4.67 22.56
C TYR A 141 0.03 3.35 21.80
N GLU A 142 1.17 2.79 21.45
CA GLU A 142 1.25 1.45 20.86
C GLU A 142 1.78 0.50 21.92
N CYS A 143 0.99 -0.53 22.26
CA CYS A 143 1.39 -1.56 23.19
C CYS A 143 1.58 -2.88 22.44
N THR A 144 2.72 -3.53 22.65
CA THR A 144 3.06 -4.83 22.04
C THR A 144 3.07 -5.97 23.06
N SER A 145 2.92 -5.64 24.34
CA SER A 145 2.87 -6.59 25.45
C SER A 145 1.75 -6.24 26.45
N PRO A 146 1.24 -7.22 27.22
CA PRO A 146 0.29 -6.96 28.30
C PRO A 146 0.85 -6.06 29.41
N ASP A 147 2.16 -6.13 29.69
CA ASP A 147 2.79 -5.35 30.77
C ASP A 147 2.77 -3.85 30.44
N GLU A 148 3.04 -3.47 29.18
CA GLU A 148 2.92 -2.07 28.71
C GLU A 148 1.49 -1.53 28.88
N VAL A 149 0.47 -2.38 28.71
CA VAL A 149 -0.93 -2.01 28.93
C VAL A 149 -1.20 -1.76 30.42
N ILE A 150 -0.66 -2.63 31.30
CA ILE A 150 -0.80 -2.50 32.76
C ILE A 150 -0.12 -1.23 33.25
N ASP A 151 1.08 -0.92 32.76
CA ASP A 151 1.83 0.27 33.13
C ASP A 151 1.07 1.56 32.78
N LEU A 152 0.40 1.59 31.62
CA LEU A 152 -0.42 2.72 31.22
C LEU A 152 -1.65 2.90 32.14
N LEU A 153 -2.28 1.80 32.54
CA LEU A 153 -3.44 1.77 33.44
C LEU A 153 -3.07 2.13 34.89
N ALA A 154 -1.86 1.80 35.32
CA ALA A 154 -1.39 2.06 36.69
C ALA A 154 -1.40 3.56 37.04
N GLY A 155 -1.39 4.45 36.04
CA GLY A 155 -1.56 5.90 36.22
C GLY A 155 -2.95 6.34 36.69
N GLY A 156 -3.93 5.44 36.83
CA GLY A 156 -5.28 5.75 37.32
C GLY A 156 -6.18 6.48 36.30
N GLN A 157 -5.72 6.58 35.06
CA GLN A 157 -6.43 7.18 33.94
C GLN A 157 -7.27 6.14 33.18
N GLY A 158 -8.44 6.56 32.69
CA GLY A 158 -9.28 5.72 31.82
C GLY A 158 -8.69 5.68 30.42
N VAL A 159 -8.43 4.48 29.90
CA VAL A 159 -7.90 4.27 28.56
C VAL A 159 -8.80 3.35 27.75
N PHE A 160 -8.86 3.61 26.44
CA PHE A 160 -9.54 2.78 25.47
C PHE A 160 -8.51 2.05 24.60
N GLY A 161 -8.70 0.75 24.42
CA GLY A 161 -7.83 -0.12 23.64
C GLY A 161 -8.45 -0.60 22.33
N ILE A 162 -7.68 -0.56 21.26
CA ILE A 162 -7.98 -1.17 19.96
C ILE A 162 -6.92 -2.24 19.70
N ALA A 163 -7.28 -3.52 19.83
CA ALA A 163 -6.41 -4.63 19.42
C ALA A 163 -6.42 -4.76 17.89
N LEU A 164 -5.29 -4.47 17.24
CA LEU A 164 -5.20 -4.41 15.77
C LEU A 164 -5.39 -5.77 15.14
N GLY A 165 -4.88 -6.85 15.76
CA GLY A 165 -5.12 -8.22 15.30
C GLY A 165 -6.61 -8.57 15.22
N ARG A 166 -7.44 -8.07 16.15
CA ARG A 166 -8.90 -8.31 16.08
C ARG A 166 -9.56 -7.53 14.94
N VAL A 167 -9.12 -6.29 14.71
CA VAL A 167 -9.61 -5.47 13.60
C VAL A 167 -9.21 -6.08 12.26
N TRP A 168 -7.98 -6.59 12.16
CA TRP A 168 -7.49 -7.32 11.00
C TRP A 168 -8.41 -8.49 10.67
N GLN A 169 -8.68 -9.37 11.62
CA GLN A 169 -9.52 -10.55 11.42
C GLN A 169 -10.97 -10.18 11.04
N GLU A 170 -11.52 -9.10 11.61
CA GLU A 170 -12.85 -8.58 11.22
C GLU A 170 -12.88 -8.15 9.75
N ILE A 171 -11.86 -7.42 9.30
CA ILE A 171 -11.74 -6.95 7.92
C ILE A 171 -11.50 -8.12 6.97
N GLU A 172 -10.60 -9.03 7.31
CA GLU A 172 -10.33 -10.24 6.53
C GLU A 172 -11.61 -11.06 6.30
N GLY A 173 -12.37 -11.32 7.37
CA GLY A 173 -13.65 -12.01 7.26
C GLY A 173 -14.71 -11.26 6.43
N SER A 174 -14.73 -9.93 6.51
CA SER A 174 -15.66 -9.10 5.72
C SER A 174 -15.31 -9.10 4.23
N LEU A 175 -14.02 -9.01 3.90
CA LEU A 175 -13.53 -8.91 2.53
C LEU A 175 -13.49 -10.25 1.81
N ALA A 176 -13.38 -11.38 2.53
CA ALA A 176 -13.38 -12.72 1.96
C ALA A 176 -14.64 -13.04 1.12
N GLN A 177 -15.75 -12.33 1.34
CA GLN A 177 -17.02 -12.54 0.63
C GLN A 177 -17.32 -11.45 -0.40
N LEU A 178 -16.42 -10.48 -0.59
CA LEU A 178 -16.66 -9.30 -1.41
C LEU A 178 -15.77 -9.30 -2.66
N PRO A 179 -16.28 -8.79 -3.80
CA PRO A 179 -15.49 -8.74 -5.02
C PRO A 179 -14.30 -7.77 -4.85
N GLY A 180 -13.10 -8.26 -5.10
CA GLY A 180 -11.87 -7.48 -5.20
C GLY A 180 -11.49 -7.25 -6.66
N GLU A 181 -10.77 -6.15 -6.93
CA GLU A 181 -10.25 -5.83 -8.25
C GLU A 181 -8.73 -5.82 -8.23
N ARG A 182 -8.10 -6.42 -9.24
CA ARG A 182 -6.66 -6.36 -9.39
C ARG A 182 -6.24 -4.98 -9.90
N SER A 183 -5.06 -4.53 -9.49
CA SER A 183 -4.50 -3.24 -9.87
C SER A 183 -4.29 -3.08 -11.40
N ASP A 184 -4.07 -4.19 -12.12
CA ASP A 184 -3.88 -4.26 -13.57
C ASP A 184 -5.16 -4.07 -14.41
N GLY A 185 -6.32 -3.93 -13.77
CA GLY A 185 -7.60 -3.72 -14.44
C GLY A 185 -8.28 -5.00 -14.94
N VAL A 186 -7.72 -6.18 -14.64
CA VAL A 186 -8.42 -7.46 -14.82
C VAL A 186 -9.30 -7.68 -13.60
N SER A 187 -10.56 -7.25 -13.70
CA SER A 187 -11.58 -7.59 -12.73
C SER A 187 -11.82 -9.11 -12.77
N ASP A 188 -11.72 -9.80 -11.64
CA ASP A 188 -12.41 -11.08 -11.48
C ASP A 188 -13.91 -10.75 -11.41
N GLU A 189 -14.54 -10.53 -12.57
CA GLU A 189 -15.99 -10.54 -12.69
C GLU A 189 -16.44 -11.96 -12.31
N VAL A 190 -16.72 -12.16 -11.02
CA VAL A 190 -17.73 -13.16 -10.66
C VAL A 190 -18.99 -12.66 -11.35
N GLU A 191 -19.36 -13.30 -12.47
CA GLU A 191 -20.62 -13.12 -13.16
C GLU A 191 -21.75 -13.25 -12.13
N VAL A 192 -22.14 -12.13 -11.53
CA VAL A 192 -23.38 -12.05 -10.77
C VAL A 192 -24.47 -12.09 -11.83
N ALA A 193 -25.07 -13.26 -11.99
CA ALA A 193 -26.18 -13.50 -12.89
C ALA A 193 -27.24 -12.39 -12.74
N GLY A 194 -27.34 -11.54 -13.76
CA GLY A 194 -28.46 -10.62 -13.94
C GLY A 194 -28.19 -9.13 -13.68
N ASP A 195 -27.24 -8.51 -14.41
CA ASP A 195 -27.34 -7.07 -14.64
C ASP A 195 -28.38 -6.76 -15.74
N GLU A 196 -29.66 -6.81 -15.36
CA GLU A 196 -30.78 -6.40 -16.22
C GLU A 196 -30.64 -4.95 -16.72
N LEU A 197 -29.90 -4.09 -16.02
CA LEU A 197 -29.72 -2.68 -16.37
C LEU A 197 -28.78 -2.52 -17.58
N ALA A 198 -27.71 -3.31 -17.64
CA ALA A 198 -26.83 -3.38 -18.81
C ALA A 198 -27.55 -3.91 -20.06
N MET A 199 -28.43 -4.91 -19.89
CA MET A 199 -29.26 -5.41 -21.00
C MET A 199 -30.23 -4.34 -21.53
N ARG A 200 -30.87 -3.56 -20.64
CA ARG A 200 -31.78 -2.47 -21.06
C ARG A 200 -31.07 -1.34 -21.79
N ARG A 201 -29.82 -1.02 -21.43
CA ARG A 201 -29.02 0.00 -22.14
C ARG A 201 -28.67 -0.45 -23.56
N ARG A 202 -28.27 -1.72 -23.72
CA ARG A 202 -27.93 -2.30 -25.02
C ARG A 202 -29.14 -2.40 -25.95
N ASN A 203 -30.33 -2.73 -25.42
CA ASN A 203 -31.55 -2.78 -26.21
C ASN A 203 -32.09 -1.41 -26.64
N ARG A 204 -31.70 -0.31 -25.96
CA ARG A 204 -32.03 1.05 -26.40
C ARG A 204 -31.12 1.60 -27.49
N ALA A 205 -29.90 1.05 -27.63
CA ALA A 205 -28.91 1.53 -28.59
C ALA A 205 -29.04 0.90 -30.00
N ILE A 206 -29.88 -0.13 -30.16
CA ILE A 206 -30.08 -0.85 -31.44
C ILE A 206 -31.38 -0.40 -32.15
N GLY A 207 -32.03 0.65 -31.63
CA GLY A 207 -33.27 1.20 -32.19
C GLY A 207 -33.13 2.63 -32.70
N GLU A 208 -32.24 2.86 -33.67
CA GLU A 208 -32.23 3.97 -34.62
C GLU A 208 -31.86 3.41 -36.01
#